data_AF-A0AAE3ILW7-F1
#
_entry.id   AF-A0AAE3ILW7-F1
#
_cell.length_a   1.000
_cell.length_b   1.000
_cell.length_c   1.000
_cell.angle_alpha   90.00
_cell.angle_beta   90.00
_cell.angle_gamma   90.00
#
_symmetry.space_group_name_H-M   'P 1'
#
loop_
_entity.id
_entity.type
_entity.pdbx_description
1 polymer ?
#
loop_
_entity_poly.entity_id
_entity_poly.type
_entity_poly.pdbx_seq_one_letter_code
_entity_poly.pdbx_strand_id
1 'polypeptide(L)'
;MKSKIIYCLNFLWTSFIAFSFPICFGWIFLDITGHSKGYSYDLGSEKDVSIMLGCIELLIWLALSFPSNIYVFRKTLSKGKAYLLIPIVLYITLAVICVMITHGGWTSYAKEVFNI
;
A
#
# COMPACT_ATOMS: atom_id res chain seq x y z
N MET A 1 -30.76 -1.09 -3.00
CA MET A 1 -30.00 -0.76 -1.77
C MET A 1 -28.73 -1.61 -1.60
N LYS A 2 -28.81 -2.94 -1.68
CA LYS A 2 -27.67 -3.86 -1.54
C LYS A 2 -26.43 -3.47 -2.38
N SER A 3 -26.59 -3.18 -3.67
CA SER A 3 -25.46 -2.78 -4.54
C SER A 3 -24.77 -1.48 -4.12
N LYS A 4 -25.51 -0.51 -3.54
CA LYS A 4 -24.92 0.74 -3.05
C LYS A 4 -24.09 0.51 -1.78
N ILE A 5 -24.58 -0.37 -0.90
CA ILE A 5 -23.88 -0.77 0.35
C ILE A 5 -22.58 -1.49 0.01
N ILE A 6 -22.61 -2.48 -0.90
CA ILE A 6 -21.41 -3.22 -1.32
C ILE A 6 -20.36 -2.28 -1.90
N TYR A 7 -20.78 -1.33 -2.74
CA TYR A 7 -19.87 -0.31 -3.27
C TYR A 7 -19.26 0.56 -2.17
N CYS A 8 -20.08 1.03 -1.23
CA CYS A 8 -19.60 1.83 -0.09
C CYS A 8 -18.55 1.06 0.74
N LEU A 9 -18.82 -0.21 1.07
CA LEU A 9 -17.88 -1.05 1.82
C LEU A 9 -16.55 -1.25 1.07
N ASN A 10 -16.61 -1.55 -0.22
CA ASN A 10 -15.40 -1.69 -1.03
C ASN A 10 -14.62 -0.38 -1.17
N PHE A 11 -15.33 0.75 -1.23
CA PHE A 11 -14.72 2.07 -1.28
C PHE A 11 -14.03 2.44 0.04
N LEU A 12 -14.66 2.14 1.17
CA LEU A 12 -14.05 2.30 2.49
C LEU A 12 -12.82 1.42 2.65
N TRP A 13 -12.91 0.15 2.25
CA TRP A 13 -11.76 -0.76 2.29
C TRP A 13 -10.63 -0.31 1.35
N THR A 14 -10.95 0.13 0.13
CA THR A 14 -9.99 0.73 -0.81
C THR A 14 -9.29 1.95 -0.19
N SER A 15 -10.04 2.80 0.52
CA SER A 15 -9.49 3.98 1.19
C SER A 15 -8.56 3.58 2.34
N PHE A 16 -8.93 2.56 3.12
CA PHE A 16 -8.08 2.00 4.16
C PHE A 16 -6.76 1.44 3.60
N ILE A 17 -6.84 0.66 2.52
CA ILE A 17 -5.68 0.12 1.80
C ILE A 17 -4.80 1.25 1.25
N ALA A 18 -5.39 2.30 0.67
CA ALA A 18 -4.65 3.44 0.15
C ALA A 18 -3.88 4.20 1.24
N PHE A 19 -4.51 4.39 2.39
CA PHE A 19 -3.87 5.04 3.53
C PHE A 19 -2.76 4.19 4.12
N SER A 20 -2.95 2.88 4.30
CA SER A 20 -1.92 2.00 4.88
C SER A 20 -0.82 1.59 3.89
N PHE A 21 -1.00 1.85 2.58
CA PHE A 21 -0.06 1.47 1.53
C PHE A 21 1.40 1.87 1.81
N PRO A 22 1.76 3.12 2.16
CA PRO A 22 3.16 3.48 2.37
C PRO A 22 3.85 2.71 3.51
N ILE A 23 3.09 2.39 4.57
CA ILE A 23 3.60 1.63 5.72
C ILE A 23 3.88 0.19 5.29
N CYS A 24 2.87 -0.46 4.69
CA CYS A 24 2.99 -1.84 4.24
C CYS A 24 4.03 -1.98 3.13
N PHE A 25 4.10 -1.03 2.20
CA PHE A 25 5.14 -0.98 1.18
C PHE A 25 6.53 -0.88 1.81
N GLY A 26 6.74 0.04 2.76
CA GLY A 26 8.03 0.24 3.41
C GLY A 26 8.51 -1.04 4.09
N TRP A 27 7.63 -1.67 4.86
CA TRP A 27 7.92 -2.96 5.52
C TRP A 27 8.25 -4.05 4.50
N ILE A 28 7.35 -4.33 3.56
CA ILE A 28 7.55 -5.38 2.54
C ILE A 28 8.84 -5.14 1.74
N PHE A 29 9.12 -3.88 1.38
CA PHE A 29 10.31 -3.50 0.64
C PHE A 29 11.59 -3.80 1.42
N LEU A 30 11.63 -3.42 2.71
CA LEU A 30 12.78 -3.69 3.57
C LEU A 30 12.97 -5.20 3.78
N ASP A 31 11.90 -5.97 3.92
CA ASP A 31 12.00 -7.42 4.06
C ASP A 31 12.56 -8.08 2.80
N ILE A 32 12.05 -7.71 1.62
CA ILE A 32 12.49 -8.24 0.31
C ILE A 32 13.92 -7.81 -0.03
N THR A 33 14.36 -6.62 0.40
CA THR A 33 15.73 -6.16 0.16
C THR A 33 16.73 -6.71 1.19
N GLY A 34 16.25 -7.40 2.23
CA GLY A 34 17.11 -7.93 3.30
C GLY A 34 17.59 -6.86 4.27
N HIS A 35 16.75 -5.84 4.49
CA HIS A 35 16.98 -4.71 5.38
C HIS A 35 15.85 -4.54 6.41
N SER A 36 15.15 -5.62 6.76
CA SER A 36 14.06 -5.64 7.75
C SER A 36 14.44 -5.07 9.13
N LYS A 37 15.73 -5.13 9.50
CA LYS A 37 16.30 -4.53 10.72
C LYS A 37 17.01 -3.17 10.48
N GLY A 38 16.84 -2.59 9.30
CA GLY A 38 17.47 -1.35 8.87
C GLY A 38 18.81 -1.55 8.15
N TYR A 39 19.23 -0.52 7.40
CA TYR A 39 20.41 -0.57 6.53
C TYR A 39 21.75 -0.72 7.24
N SER A 40 21.83 -0.42 8.54
CA SER A 40 23.04 -0.57 9.34
C SER A 40 23.25 -1.98 9.92
N TYR A 41 22.27 -2.87 9.77
CA TYR A 41 22.31 -4.22 10.33
C TYR A 41 22.51 -5.27 9.22
N ASP A 42 23.57 -6.06 9.32
CA ASP A 42 23.77 -7.21 8.43
C ASP A 42 22.99 -8.42 8.95
N LEU A 43 21.97 -8.84 8.20
CA LEU A 43 21.15 -10.00 8.53
C LEU A 43 21.91 -11.33 8.42
N GLY A 44 23.03 -11.38 7.68
CA GLY A 44 23.77 -12.61 7.44
C GLY A 44 22.86 -13.75 6.99
N SER A 45 22.83 -14.85 7.74
CA SER A 45 21.99 -16.02 7.45
C SER A 45 20.48 -15.78 7.61
N GLU A 46 20.05 -14.75 8.33
CA GLU A 46 18.62 -14.41 8.49
C GLU A 46 18.03 -13.76 7.22
N LYS A 47 18.90 -13.33 6.29
CA LYS A 47 18.49 -12.60 5.08
C LYS A 47 17.49 -13.39 4.24
N ASP A 48 17.73 -14.68 4.03
CA ASP A 48 16.85 -15.53 3.21
C ASP A 48 15.46 -15.66 3.84
N VAL A 49 15.39 -15.73 5.17
CA VAL A 49 14.14 -15.78 5.91
C VAL A 49 13.38 -14.45 5.77
N SER A 50 14.08 -13.32 5.90
CA SER A 50 13.51 -11.97 5.70
C SER A 50 12.90 -11.83 4.31
N ILE A 51 13.63 -12.25 3.27
CA ILE A 51 13.15 -12.16 1.87
C ILE A 51 11.91 -13.04 1.67
N MET A 52 11.93 -14.26 2.22
CA MET A 52 10.78 -15.16 2.14
C MET A 52 9.54 -14.55 2.82
N LEU A 53 9.69 -13.96 4.01
CA LEU A 53 8.61 -13.28 4.72
C LEU A 53 8.08 -12.10 3.91
N GLY A 54 8.94 -11.22 3.40
CA GLY A 54 8.53 -10.10 2.55
C GLY A 54 7.75 -10.54 1.30
N CYS A 55 8.12 -11.68 0.70
CA CYS A 55 7.35 -12.25 -0.42
C CYS A 55 5.96 -12.74 0.00
N ILE A 56 5.83 -13.39 1.17
CA ILE A 56 4.53 -13.82 1.72
C ILE A 56 3.66 -12.60 2.05
N GLU A 57 4.24 -11.59 2.71
CA GLU A 57 3.56 -10.34 3.03
C GLU A 57 3.08 -9.61 1.78
N LEU A 58 3.88 -9.58 0.71
CA LEU A 58 3.47 -9.05 -0.59
C LEU A 58 2.24 -9.81 -1.13
N LEU A 59 2.24 -11.14 -1.10
CA LEU A 59 1.10 -11.93 -1.57
C LEU A 59 -0.17 -11.65 -0.75
N ILE A 60 -0.04 -11.55 0.58
CA ILE A 60 -1.16 -11.20 1.47
C ILE A 60 -1.67 -9.79 1.14
N TRP A 61 -0.77 -8.83 1.00
CA TRP A 61 -1.12 -7.44 0.69
C TRP A 61 -1.86 -7.33 -0.66
N LEU A 62 -1.38 -8.03 -1.69
CA LEU A 62 -2.04 -8.09 -2.99
C LEU A 62 -3.43 -8.73 -2.89
N ALA A 63 -3.58 -9.82 -2.14
CA ALA A 63 -4.86 -10.48 -1.93
C ALA A 63 -5.89 -9.59 -1.20
N LEU A 64 -5.45 -8.77 -0.26
CA LEU A 64 -6.30 -7.83 0.47
C LEU A 64 -6.64 -6.57 -0.36
N SER A 65 -5.69 -6.09 -1.15
CA SER A 65 -5.81 -4.85 -1.92
C SER A 65 -6.61 -5.01 -3.21
N PHE A 66 -6.29 -6.04 -4.01
CA PHE A 66 -6.75 -6.14 -5.39
C PHE A 66 -8.26 -6.31 -5.56
N PRO A 67 -8.96 -7.18 -4.82
CA PRO A 67 -10.39 -7.42 -5.06
C PRO A 67 -11.22 -6.14 -4.96
N SER A 68 -10.96 -5.33 -3.93
CA SER A 68 -11.69 -4.09 -3.69
C SER A 68 -11.34 -3.00 -4.69
N ASN A 69 -10.05 -2.82 -5.00
CA ASN A 69 -9.58 -1.86 -5.99
C ASN A 69 -10.17 -2.18 -7.37
N ILE A 70 -10.08 -3.44 -7.81
CA ILE A 70 -10.67 -3.88 -9.08
C ILE A 70 -12.17 -3.61 -9.10
N TYR A 71 -12.89 -3.91 -8.01
CA TYR A 71 -14.33 -3.67 -7.92
C TYR A 71 -14.67 -2.18 -8.05
N VAL A 72 -14.02 -1.31 -7.26
CA VAL A 72 -14.26 0.14 -7.25
C VAL A 72 -13.91 0.75 -8.61
N PHE A 73 -12.77 0.38 -9.19
CA PHE A 73 -12.34 0.88 -10.49
C PHE A 73 -13.30 0.44 -11.60
N ARG A 74 -13.68 -0.85 -11.66
CA ARG A 74 -14.65 -1.33 -12.67
C ARG A 74 -16.00 -0.63 -12.55
N LYS A 75 -16.51 -0.47 -11.31
CA LYS A 75 -17.80 0.17 -11.06
C LYS A 75 -17.79 1.68 -11.33
N THR A 76 -16.63 2.32 -11.15
CA THR A 76 -16.44 3.73 -11.47
C THR A 76 -16.28 3.94 -12.97
N LEU A 77 -15.51 3.08 -13.64
CA LEU A 77 -15.32 3.09 -15.08
C LEU A 77 -16.64 2.94 -15.84
N SER A 78 -17.59 2.13 -15.34
CA SER A 78 -18.91 2.01 -15.95
C SER A 78 -19.71 3.32 -15.98
N LYS A 79 -19.31 4.33 -15.20
CA LYS A 79 -19.90 5.69 -15.22
C LYS A 79 -19.18 6.64 -16.18
N GLY A 80 -18.01 6.26 -16.69
CA GLY A 80 -17.17 7.03 -17.61
C GLY A 80 -15.72 7.10 -17.17
N LYS A 81 -14.79 7.16 -18.13
CA LYS A 81 -13.34 7.14 -17.87
C LYS A 81 -12.87 8.30 -16.99
N ALA A 82 -13.43 9.49 -17.17
CA ALA A 82 -13.07 10.67 -16.37
C ALA A 82 -13.31 10.47 -14.87
N TYR A 83 -14.33 9.68 -14.50
CA TYR A 83 -14.63 9.41 -13.09
C TYR A 83 -13.56 8.55 -12.40
N LEU A 84 -12.70 7.85 -13.14
CA LEU A 84 -11.57 7.11 -12.56
C LEU A 84 -10.53 8.02 -11.90
N LEU A 85 -10.48 9.30 -12.29
CA LEU A 85 -9.59 10.26 -11.64
C LEU A 85 -9.93 10.42 -10.15
N ILE A 86 -11.21 10.25 -9.78
CA ILE A 86 -11.66 10.40 -8.38
C ILE A 86 -10.99 9.37 -7.46
N PRO A 87 -11.14 8.04 -7.65
CA PRO A 87 -10.48 7.07 -6.80
C PRO A 87 -8.95 7.13 -6.91
N ILE A 88 -8.37 7.49 -8.07
CA ILE A 88 -6.91 7.64 -8.22
C ILE A 88 -6.39 8.79 -7.37
N VAL A 89 -6.98 9.98 -7.49
CA VAL A 89 -6.59 11.16 -6.70
C VAL A 89 -6.79 10.89 -5.22
N LEU A 90 -7.90 10.25 -4.84
CA LEU A 90 -8.12 9.86 -3.45
C LEU A 90 -7.03 8.92 -2.95
N TYR A 91 -6.67 7.91 -3.74
CA TYR A 91 -5.64 6.94 -3.36
C TYR A 91 -4.29 7.62 -3.11
N ILE A 92 -3.85 8.45 -4.06
CA ILE A 92 -2.60 9.21 -3.95
C ILE A 92 -2.65 10.14 -2.74
N THR A 93 -3.76 10.86 -2.56
CA THR A 93 -3.92 11.80 -1.44
C THR A 93 -3.82 11.08 -0.10
N LEU A 94 -4.49 9.94 0.05
CA LEU A 94 -4.43 9.15 1.30
C LEU A 94 -3.03 8.58 1.56
N ALA A 95 -2.34 8.10 0.52
CA ALA A 95 -0.96 7.66 0.64
C ALA A 95 -0.03 8.81 1.07
N VAL A 96 -0.16 9.99 0.45
CA VAL A 96 0.62 11.19 0.83
C VAL A 96 0.31 11.60 2.28
N ILE A 97 -0.97 11.64 2.68
CA ILE A 97 -1.36 11.97 4.06
C ILE A 97 -0.71 10.96 5.03
N CYS A 98 -0.73 9.67 4.71
CA CYS A 98 -0.09 8.67 5.55
C CYS A 98 1.42 8.94 5.71
N VAL A 99 2.15 9.18 4.62
CA VAL A 99 3.58 9.53 4.66
C VAL A 99 3.83 10.78 5.52
N MET A 100 2.99 11.81 5.38
CA MET A 100 3.09 13.04 6.17
C MET A 100 2.87 12.80 7.67
N ILE A 101 1.88 11.98 8.04
CA ILE A 101 1.54 11.71 9.45
C ILE A 101 2.55 10.78 10.11
N THR A 102 2.97 9.73 9.41
CA THR A 102 3.74 8.64 10.02
C THR A 102 5.24 8.83 9.95
N HIS A 103 5.75 9.46 8.88
CA HIS A 103 7.18 9.64 8.66
C HIS A 103 7.59 11.13 8.69
N GLY A 104 6.66 12.06 8.88
CA GLY A 104 6.95 13.50 8.85
C GLY A 104 7.24 14.04 7.45
N GLY A 105 6.86 13.30 6.41
CA GLY A 105 6.98 13.71 5.00
C GLY A 105 7.86 12.82 4.15
N TRP A 106 7.90 13.13 2.85
CA TRP A 106 8.56 12.31 1.83
C TRP A 106 10.06 12.15 2.05
N THR A 107 10.76 13.21 2.46
CA THR A 107 12.22 13.18 2.66
C THR A 107 12.63 12.17 3.73
N SER A 108 11.91 12.14 4.85
CA SER A 108 12.16 11.19 5.93
C SER A 108 11.79 9.76 5.50
N TYR A 109 10.64 9.60 4.84
CA TYR A 109 10.22 8.30 4.30
C TYR A 109 11.25 7.73 3.32
N ALA A 110 11.75 8.55 2.40
CA ALA A 110 12.73 8.13 1.41
C ALA A 110 14.06 7.73 2.05
N LYS A 111 14.49 8.46 3.08
CA LYS A 111 15.67 8.12 3.86
C LYS A 111 15.50 6.80 4.63
N GLU A 112 14.35 6.59 5.26
CA GLU A 112 14.09 5.38 6.06
C GLU A 112 13.89 4.13 5.20
N VAL A 113 13.13 4.22 4.11
CA VAL A 113 12.77 3.06 3.29
C VAL A 113 13.80 2.80 2.19
N PHE A 114 14.28 3.83 1.51
CA PHE A 114 15.16 3.69 0.34
C PHE A 114 16.63 4.05 0.62
N ASN A 115 16.95 4.59 1.79
CA ASN A 115 18.29 5.04 2.16
C ASN A 115 18.91 6.04 1.16
N ILE A 116 18.09 7.00 0.71
CA ILE A 116 18.48 8.11 -0.18
C ILE A 116 18.21 9.48 0.45
#